data_AF-A0AAV8AKX9-F1
#
_entry.id   AF-A0AAV8AKX9-F1
#
_cell.length_a   1.000
_cell.length_b   1.000
_cell.length_c   1.000
_cell.angle_alpha   90.00
_cell.angle_beta   90.00
_cell.angle_gamma   90.00
#
_symmetry.space_group_name_H-M   'P 1'
#
loop_
_entity.id
_entity.type
_entity.pdbx_description
1 polymer ?
#
loop_
_entity_poly.entity_id
_entity_poly.type
_entity_poly.pdbx_seq_one_letter_code
_entity_poly.pdbx_strand_id
1 'polypeptide(L)'
;MRGRQGSAAVDERYTQWKSLVPVLYDWFANHNLVWPSLSCRWGPQLEQATYKNRQRLYLSEQTDGSVPNTLVVANCEVVKPRVAAAEHIAEFNEEARSPFIKKFKTIIHPGEVNRIRELPQNSKIVATHTDSPDVLIWDVEAQPNRHAVLGATESRPDLVLTGHQENAEFALSMCPTEPFVLSGGKDKLVVLWSIQDHISTLASSDAADAPKEEEKEKEKVSDSPKIAARGVFEGHDDTVEDVQFCPSR
;
A
#
# COMPACT_ATOMS: atom_id res chain seq x y z
N MET A 1 -27.35 11.34 -24.86
CA MET A 1 -28.32 10.25 -24.60
C MET A 1 -27.68 8.85 -24.45
N ARG A 2 -26.50 8.55 -25.03
CA ARG A 2 -25.81 7.25 -24.83
C ARG A 2 -25.27 6.99 -23.42
N GLY A 3 -24.84 8.03 -22.68
CA GLY A 3 -24.32 7.87 -21.30
C GLY A 3 -25.37 7.46 -20.25
N ARG A 4 -26.64 7.84 -20.45
CA ARG A 4 -27.74 7.53 -19.51
C ARG A 4 -28.19 6.07 -19.59
N GLN A 5 -28.15 5.48 -20.79
CA GLN A 5 -28.46 4.06 -21.00
C GLN A 5 -27.36 3.14 -20.44
N GLY A 6 -26.09 3.58 -20.52
CA GLY A 6 -24.96 2.86 -19.92
C GLY A 6 -25.02 2.81 -18.39
N SER A 7 -25.35 3.94 -17.74
CA SER A 7 -25.51 4.01 -16.27
C SER A 7 -26.66 3.13 -15.77
N ALA A 8 -27.85 3.20 -16.39
CA ALA A 8 -28.99 2.38 -15.96
C ALA A 8 -28.71 0.87 -16.05
N ALA A 9 -27.97 0.43 -17.09
CA ALA A 9 -27.58 -0.97 -17.23
C ALA A 9 -26.53 -1.41 -16.20
N VAL A 10 -25.65 -0.50 -15.75
CA VAL A 10 -24.68 -0.79 -14.68
C VAL A 10 -25.42 -0.93 -13.34
N ASP A 11 -26.35 -0.02 -13.05
CA ASP A 11 -27.12 -0.02 -11.81
C ASP A 11 -27.98 -1.30 -11.68
N GLU A 12 -28.58 -1.75 -12.79
CA GLU A 12 -29.35 -3.00 -12.83
C GLU A 12 -28.47 -4.22 -12.55
N ARG A 13 -27.31 -4.32 -13.23
CA ARG A 13 -26.35 -5.41 -13.01
C ARG A 13 -25.80 -5.43 -11.59
N TYR A 14 -25.51 -4.25 -11.04
CA TYR A 14 -25.06 -4.11 -9.65
C TYR A 14 -26.14 -4.59 -8.67
N THR A 15 -27.39 -4.19 -8.88
CA THR A 15 -28.53 -4.62 -8.05
C THR A 15 -28.72 -6.14 -8.11
N GLN A 16 -28.63 -6.72 -9.31
CA GLN A 16 -28.68 -8.17 -9.49
C GLN A 16 -27.54 -8.87 -8.76
N TRP A 17 -26.30 -8.40 -8.92
CA TRP A 17 -25.14 -8.93 -8.20
C TRP A 17 -25.32 -8.84 -6.68
N LYS A 18 -25.81 -7.71 -6.16
CA LYS A 18 -26.05 -7.49 -4.73
C LYS A 18 -27.03 -8.52 -4.17
N SER A 19 -28.11 -8.83 -4.90
CA SER A 19 -29.07 -9.87 -4.49
C SER A 19 -28.47 -11.29 -4.42
N LEU A 20 -27.37 -11.52 -5.14
CA LEU A 20 -26.69 -12.82 -5.20
C LEU A 20 -25.50 -12.92 -4.22
N VAL A 21 -25.09 -11.83 -3.55
CA VAL A 21 -23.94 -11.83 -2.64
C VAL A 21 -23.97 -12.98 -1.62
N PRO A 22 -25.10 -13.28 -0.93
CA PRO A 22 -25.16 -14.37 0.05
C PRO A 22 -25.00 -15.77 -0.54
N VAL A 23 -25.20 -15.91 -1.85
CA VAL A 23 -25.07 -17.17 -2.58
C VAL A 23 -23.67 -17.32 -3.17
N LEU A 24 -23.04 -16.20 -3.57
CA LEU A 24 -21.76 -16.18 -4.28
C LEU A 24 -20.55 -16.16 -3.34
N TYR A 25 -20.67 -15.59 -2.15
CA TYR A 25 -19.54 -15.36 -1.25
C TYR A 25 -19.75 -16.01 0.11
N ASP A 26 -18.72 -16.70 0.61
CA ASP A 26 -18.69 -17.18 2.00
C ASP A 26 -18.53 -16.03 3.01
N TRP A 27 -17.98 -14.90 2.57
CA TRP A 27 -17.84 -13.67 3.34
C TRP A 27 -17.71 -12.47 2.40
N PHE A 28 -18.36 -11.37 2.75
CA PHE A 28 -18.29 -10.10 2.02
C PHE A 28 -18.27 -8.93 2.99
N ALA A 29 -17.48 -7.90 2.68
CA ALA A 29 -17.41 -6.66 3.44
C ALA A 29 -17.27 -5.46 2.51
N ASN A 30 -18.19 -4.50 2.62
CA ASN A 30 -18.11 -3.20 1.95
C ASN A 30 -17.51 -2.14 2.88
N HIS A 31 -16.53 -1.38 2.40
CA HIS A 31 -15.95 -0.27 3.14
C HIS A 31 -15.83 0.97 2.27
N ASN A 32 -16.67 1.97 2.55
CA ASN A 32 -16.64 3.25 1.85
C ASN A 32 -15.46 4.11 2.31
N LEU A 33 -14.48 4.31 1.43
CA LEU A 33 -13.34 5.19 1.67
C LEU A 33 -13.74 6.65 1.46
N VAL A 34 -13.07 7.57 2.16
CA VAL A 34 -13.28 9.02 1.97
C VAL A 34 -12.69 9.47 0.64
N TRP A 35 -11.51 8.96 0.35
CA TRP A 35 -10.76 9.24 -0.87
C TRP A 35 -10.59 7.95 -1.66
N PRO A 36 -10.57 8.02 -3.00
CA PRO A 36 -10.28 6.87 -3.82
C PRO A 36 -8.89 6.31 -3.50
N SER A 37 -8.76 4.99 -3.66
CA SER A 37 -7.51 4.27 -3.49
C SER A 37 -7.05 3.73 -4.84
N LEU A 38 -5.91 4.22 -5.32
CA LEU A 38 -5.28 3.72 -6.55
C LEU A 38 -4.61 2.35 -6.35
N SER A 39 -4.22 2.04 -5.12
CA SER A 39 -3.57 0.79 -4.78
C SER A 39 -4.04 0.26 -3.44
N CYS A 40 -4.45 -1.00 -3.44
CA CYS A 40 -4.72 -1.78 -2.23
C CYS A 40 -3.81 -3.02 -2.19
N ARG A 41 -3.26 -3.33 -1.02
CA ARG A 41 -2.39 -4.49 -0.84
C ARG A 41 -2.61 -5.17 0.50
N TRP A 42 -2.71 -6.50 0.46
CA TRP A 42 -2.63 -7.31 1.67
C TRP A 42 -1.22 -7.27 2.23
N GLY A 43 -1.13 -7.18 3.55
CA GLY A 43 0.12 -7.36 4.28
C GLY A 43 0.09 -8.67 5.09
N PRO A 44 0.94 -8.77 6.13
CA PRO A 44 1.04 -9.98 6.95
C PRO A 44 -0.29 -10.31 7.64
N GLN A 45 -0.51 -11.61 7.83
CA GLN A 45 -1.53 -12.10 8.74
C GLN A 45 -1.03 -11.97 10.18
N LEU A 46 -1.67 -11.09 10.93
CA LEU A 46 -1.29 -10.72 12.30
C LEU A 46 -1.81 -11.74 13.33
N GLU A 47 -2.99 -12.30 13.08
CA GLU A 47 -3.64 -13.26 13.98
C GLU A 47 -4.46 -14.29 13.20
N GLN A 48 -4.42 -15.54 13.67
CA GLN A 48 -5.26 -16.63 13.19
C GLN A 48 -6.13 -17.15 14.32
N ALA A 49 -7.38 -16.70 14.39
CA ALA A 49 -8.33 -17.20 15.38
C ALA A 49 -9.24 -18.27 14.78
N THR A 50 -10.08 -18.90 15.61
CA THR A 50 -11.00 -19.97 15.20
C THR A 50 -11.98 -19.53 14.11
N TYR A 51 -12.46 -18.28 14.18
CA TYR A 51 -13.57 -17.78 13.36
C TYR A 51 -13.19 -16.66 12.38
N LYS A 52 -12.12 -15.92 12.68
CA LYS A 52 -11.65 -14.79 11.88
C LYS A 52 -10.13 -14.71 11.94
N ASN A 53 -9.54 -14.27 10.84
CA ASN A 53 -8.13 -13.92 10.78
C ASN A 53 -8.02 -12.40 10.80
N ARG A 54 -7.02 -11.87 11.52
CA ARG A 54 -6.69 -10.46 11.46
C ARG A 54 -5.51 -10.29 10.52
N GLN A 55 -5.70 -9.53 9.45
CA GLN A 55 -4.68 -9.33 8.44
C GLN A 55 -4.45 -7.84 8.20
N ARG A 56 -3.20 -7.48 7.90
CA ARG A 56 -2.83 -6.12 7.53
C ARG A 56 -3.35 -5.79 6.14
N LEU A 57 -3.82 -4.55 5.95
CA LEU A 57 -4.27 -4.01 4.67
C LEU A 57 -3.64 -2.64 4.48
N TYR A 58 -3.03 -2.40 3.33
CA TYR A 58 -2.50 -1.11 2.92
C TYR A 58 -3.40 -0.51 1.84
N LEU A 59 -3.73 0.76 1.99
CA LEU A 59 -4.55 1.53 1.04
C LEU A 59 -3.86 2.86 0.77
N SER A 60 -3.89 3.32 -0.47
CA SER A 60 -3.63 4.72 -0.77
C SER A 60 -4.88 5.56 -0.61
N GLU A 61 -4.72 6.85 -0.31
CA GLU A 61 -5.76 7.87 -0.41
C GLU A 61 -5.25 8.95 -1.36
N GLN A 62 -5.87 9.04 -2.55
CA GLN A 62 -5.63 10.09 -3.53
C GLN A 62 -6.59 11.25 -3.27
N THR A 63 -6.04 12.39 -2.86
CA THR A 63 -6.81 13.57 -2.47
C THR A 63 -6.85 14.59 -3.60
N ASP A 64 -7.75 15.57 -3.49
CA ASP A 64 -7.83 16.70 -4.43
C ASP A 64 -6.87 17.86 -4.09
N GLY A 65 -5.94 17.64 -3.15
CA GLY A 65 -5.03 18.66 -2.62
C GLY A 65 -5.58 19.49 -1.46
N SER A 66 -6.85 19.35 -1.07
CA SER A 66 -7.41 20.01 0.12
C SER A 66 -6.79 19.48 1.44
N VAL A 67 -6.32 18.24 1.42
CA VAL A 67 -5.54 17.58 2.45
C VAL A 67 -4.44 16.76 1.78
N PRO A 68 -3.31 16.47 2.44
CA PRO A 68 -2.23 15.73 1.81
C PRO A 68 -2.63 14.28 1.52
N ASN A 69 -2.01 13.68 0.50
CA ASN A 69 -2.12 12.26 0.19
C ASN A 69 -1.64 11.39 1.35
N THR A 70 -2.20 10.19 1.48
CA THR A 70 -1.81 9.29 2.56
C THR A 70 -1.63 7.84 2.15
N LEU A 71 -0.71 7.18 2.85
CA LEU A 71 -0.65 5.74 2.95
C LEU A 71 -1.37 5.32 4.24
N VAL A 72 -2.48 4.63 4.09
CA VAL A 72 -3.28 4.11 5.20
C VAL A 72 -2.88 2.67 5.48
N VAL A 73 -2.48 2.44 6.72
CA VAL A 73 -2.25 1.12 7.29
C VAL A 73 -3.50 0.75 8.08
N ALA A 74 -4.20 -0.30 7.67
CA ALA A 74 -5.40 -0.80 8.30
C ALA A 74 -5.24 -2.26 8.72
N ASN A 75 -6.13 -2.71 9.58
CA ASN A 75 -6.30 -4.12 9.93
C ASN A 75 -7.69 -4.56 9.48
N CYS A 76 -7.74 -5.63 8.69
CA CYS A 76 -8.96 -6.27 8.27
C CYS A 76 -9.18 -7.55 9.08
N GLU A 77 -10.37 -7.70 9.66
CA GLU A 77 -10.86 -8.94 10.24
C GLU A 77 -11.57 -9.74 9.16
N VAL A 78 -10.85 -10.69 8.55
CA VAL A 78 -11.37 -11.58 7.51
C VAL A 78 -12.06 -12.77 8.18
N VAL A 79 -13.37 -12.90 7.97
CA VAL A 79 -14.14 -14.02 8.51
C VAL A 79 -13.81 -15.28 7.71
N LYS A 80 -13.61 -16.41 8.40
CA LYS A 80 -13.28 -17.68 7.74
C LYS A 80 -14.47 -18.21 6.93
N PRO A 81 -14.21 -19.03 5.89
CA PRO A 81 -15.28 -19.63 5.10
C PRO A 81 -16.33 -20.33 5.96
N ARG A 82 -17.61 -20.15 5.61
CA ARG A 82 -18.77 -20.77 6.29
C ARG A 82 -19.02 -20.33 7.74
N VAL A 83 -18.40 -19.24 8.18
CA VAL A 83 -18.62 -18.66 9.52
C VAL A 83 -19.57 -17.46 9.47
N ALA A 84 -19.56 -16.68 8.39
CA ALA A 84 -20.47 -15.55 8.23
C ALA A 84 -21.91 -16.01 8.00
N ALA A 85 -22.87 -15.38 8.67
CA ALA A 85 -24.29 -15.59 8.41
C ALA A 85 -24.67 -14.95 7.07
N ALA A 86 -25.46 -15.64 6.26
CA ALA A 86 -25.90 -15.19 4.94
C ALA A 86 -26.65 -13.84 5.04
N GLU A 87 -27.45 -13.67 6.09
CA GLU A 87 -28.21 -12.47 6.38
C GLU A 87 -27.29 -11.26 6.62
N HIS A 88 -26.16 -11.47 7.31
CA HIS A 88 -25.20 -10.40 7.62
C HIS A 88 -24.43 -9.91 6.39
N ILE A 89 -24.26 -10.75 5.36
CA ILE A 89 -23.59 -10.35 4.11
C ILE A 89 -24.56 -9.89 3.03
N ALA A 90 -25.86 -10.22 3.16
CA ALA A 90 -26.92 -9.78 2.26
C ALA A 90 -27.20 -8.27 2.38
N GLU A 91 -27.22 -7.78 3.61
CA GLU A 91 -27.63 -6.42 3.92
C GLU A 91 -26.42 -5.57 4.28
N PHE A 92 -25.76 -5.02 3.26
CA PHE A 92 -24.72 -4.00 3.46
C PHE A 92 -25.15 -2.63 2.91
N ASN A 93 -24.70 -1.58 3.59
CA ASN A 93 -24.83 -0.20 3.16
C ASN A 93 -23.55 0.22 2.43
N GLU A 94 -23.71 0.63 1.16
CA GLU A 94 -22.65 1.12 0.28
C GLU A 94 -21.89 2.30 0.85
N GLU A 95 -22.58 3.20 1.54
CA GLU A 95 -22.01 4.44 2.08
C GLU A 95 -21.30 4.20 3.42
N ALA A 96 -21.48 3.03 4.02
CA ALA A 96 -20.95 2.70 5.34
C ALA A 96 -19.49 2.24 5.29
N ARG A 97 -18.78 2.51 6.38
CA ARG A 97 -17.47 1.91 6.65
C ARG A 97 -17.66 0.55 7.32
N SER A 98 -17.05 -0.48 6.73
CA SER A 98 -17.03 -1.83 7.30
C SER A 98 -16.48 -1.83 8.73
N PRO A 99 -17.15 -2.49 9.69
CA PRO A 99 -16.57 -2.73 11.02
C PRO A 99 -15.39 -3.70 11.00
N PHE A 100 -15.23 -4.47 9.90
CA PHE A 100 -14.12 -5.39 9.73
C PHE A 100 -12.80 -4.69 9.37
N ILE A 101 -12.84 -3.46 8.85
CA ILE A 101 -11.64 -2.72 8.45
C ILE A 101 -11.42 -1.57 9.43
N LYS A 102 -10.38 -1.69 10.25
CA LYS A 102 -10.00 -0.71 11.26
C LYS A 102 -8.71 -0.02 10.85
N LYS A 103 -8.78 1.29 10.60
CA LYS A 103 -7.59 2.11 10.39
C LYS A 103 -6.68 2.01 11.61
N PHE A 104 -5.43 1.63 11.38
CA PHE A 104 -4.41 1.48 12.42
C PHE A 104 -3.48 2.69 12.45
N LYS A 105 -2.99 3.12 11.28
CA LYS A 105 -2.04 4.22 11.14
C LYS A 105 -2.27 4.95 9.83
N THR A 106 -2.04 6.25 9.84
CA THR A 106 -1.96 7.07 8.63
C THR A 106 -0.58 7.69 8.53
N ILE A 107 0.06 7.49 7.39
CA ILE A 107 1.34 8.09 7.03
C ILE A 107 1.03 9.17 5.99
N ILE A 108 1.42 10.42 6.27
CA ILE A 108 1.28 11.53 5.31
C ILE A 108 2.32 11.31 4.23
N HIS A 109 1.88 11.06 3.01
CA HIS A 109 2.74 10.60 1.94
C HIS A 109 3.12 11.77 1.02
N PRO A 110 4.40 11.91 0.63
CA PRO A 110 4.80 12.89 -0.40
C PRO A 110 4.28 12.44 -1.76
N GLY A 111 3.38 13.23 -2.35
CA GLY A 111 2.76 12.89 -3.63
C GLY A 111 1.73 11.76 -3.57
N GLU A 112 1.11 11.48 -4.71
CA GLU A 112 0.06 10.46 -4.85
C GLU A 112 0.63 9.04 -4.76
N VAL A 113 -0.02 8.12 -4.05
CA VAL A 113 0.44 6.73 -3.96
C VAL A 113 -0.23 5.87 -5.04
N ASN A 114 0.50 5.64 -6.12
CA ASN A 114 0.01 4.95 -7.31
C ASN A 114 0.12 3.42 -7.20
N ARG A 115 1.17 2.93 -6.53
CA ARG A 115 1.35 1.50 -6.28
C ARG A 115 2.04 1.22 -4.96
N ILE A 116 1.57 0.17 -4.29
CA ILE A 116 2.11 -0.33 -3.02
C ILE A 116 2.63 -1.76 -3.26
N ARG A 117 3.78 -2.11 -2.69
CA ARG A 117 4.28 -3.49 -2.62
C ARG A 117 4.95 -3.77 -1.28
N GLU A 118 4.54 -4.85 -0.65
CA GLU A 118 5.14 -5.38 0.57
C GLU A 118 6.43 -6.16 0.28
N LEU A 119 7.40 -6.10 1.18
CA LEU A 119 8.59 -6.96 1.14
C LEU A 119 8.26 -8.33 1.78
N PRO A 120 8.30 -9.45 1.05
CA PRO A 120 7.91 -10.75 1.61
C PRO A 120 8.77 -11.24 2.78
N GLN A 121 10.04 -10.83 2.81
CA GLN A 121 11.04 -11.25 3.79
C GLN A 121 10.96 -10.44 5.09
N ASN A 122 10.35 -9.25 5.05
CA ASN A 122 10.15 -8.41 6.23
C ASN A 122 8.82 -7.67 6.14
N SER A 123 7.88 -8.11 6.95
CA SER A 123 6.50 -7.63 6.93
C SER A 123 6.30 -6.18 7.39
N LYS A 124 7.35 -5.54 7.94
CA LYS A 124 7.33 -4.12 8.29
C LYS A 124 7.58 -3.22 7.06
N ILE A 125 8.17 -3.76 6.00
CA ILE A 125 8.68 -2.98 4.88
C ILE A 125 7.69 -2.95 3.72
N VAL A 126 7.41 -1.74 3.26
CA VAL A 126 6.57 -1.46 2.09
C VAL A 126 7.30 -0.48 1.18
N ALA A 127 7.25 -0.76 -0.12
CA ALA A 127 7.66 0.17 -1.17
C ALA A 127 6.44 0.86 -1.79
N THR A 128 6.57 2.14 -2.11
CA THR A 128 5.55 2.90 -2.83
C THR A 128 6.12 3.59 -4.07
N HIS A 129 5.31 3.57 -5.13
CA HIS A 129 5.46 4.46 -6.28
C HIS A 129 4.60 5.70 -6.11
N THR A 130 5.14 6.80 -6.63
CA THR A 130 4.52 8.11 -6.54
C THR A 130 4.41 8.76 -7.92
N ASP A 131 3.88 9.97 -7.97
CA ASP A 131 3.96 10.92 -9.08
C ASP A 131 5.34 11.61 -9.21
N SER A 132 6.42 10.92 -8.81
CA SER A 132 7.80 11.39 -8.85
C SER A 132 8.73 10.33 -9.45
N PRO A 133 9.99 10.66 -9.82
CA PRO A 133 10.97 9.67 -10.27
C PRO A 133 11.50 8.78 -9.13
N ASP A 134 11.25 9.13 -7.88
CA ASP A 134 11.76 8.39 -6.74
C ASP A 134 10.78 7.30 -6.28
N VAL A 135 11.32 6.14 -5.91
CA VAL A 135 10.57 5.08 -5.21
C VAL A 135 10.85 5.19 -3.72
N LEU A 136 9.81 5.10 -2.89
CA LEU A 136 9.95 5.31 -1.45
C LEU A 136 9.80 4.00 -0.69
N ILE A 137 10.65 3.79 0.31
CA ILE A 137 10.62 2.64 1.21
C ILE A 137 10.21 3.11 2.60
N TRP A 138 9.32 2.34 3.22
CA TRP A 138 8.70 2.64 4.51
C TRP A 138 8.83 1.44 5.45
N ASP A 139 9.35 1.65 6.65
CA ASP A 139 9.06 0.82 7.81
C ASP A 139 7.74 1.29 8.43
N VAL A 140 6.65 0.61 8.04
CA VAL A 140 5.30 1.04 8.42
C VAL A 140 5.04 0.92 9.92
N GLU A 141 5.84 0.15 10.67
CA GLU A 141 5.70 0.03 12.12
C GLU A 141 6.42 1.17 12.85
N ALA A 142 7.58 1.61 12.35
CA ALA A 142 8.34 2.73 12.92
C ALA A 142 7.68 4.11 12.69
N GLN A 143 6.96 4.28 11.59
CA GLN A 143 6.30 5.56 11.27
C GLN A 143 5.26 5.96 12.35
N PRO A 144 5.13 7.25 12.72
CA PRO A 144 4.09 7.67 13.67
C PRO A 144 2.69 7.64 13.04
N ASN A 145 1.64 7.54 13.87
CA ASN A 145 0.28 7.75 13.40
C ASN A 145 -0.03 9.24 13.30
N ARG A 146 -0.39 9.70 12.10
CA ARG A 146 -0.59 11.12 11.78
C ARG A 146 -2.02 11.40 11.30
N HIS A 147 -2.37 12.68 11.26
CA HIS A 147 -3.67 13.15 10.79
C HIS A 147 -3.47 14.02 9.55
N ALA A 148 -4.16 13.68 8.46
CA ALA A 148 -4.11 14.43 7.21
C ALA A 148 -4.93 15.70 7.34
N VAL A 149 -4.25 16.81 7.64
CA VAL A 149 -4.83 18.15 7.70
C VAL A 149 -4.09 19.06 6.73
N LEU A 150 -4.77 20.09 6.22
CA LEU A 150 -4.15 21.05 5.31
C LEU A 150 -2.88 21.65 5.94
N GLY A 151 -1.77 21.63 5.19
CA GLY A 151 -0.47 22.14 5.64
C GLY A 151 0.30 21.21 6.59
N ALA A 152 -0.19 19.99 6.86
CA ALA A 152 0.60 19.01 7.58
C ALA A 152 1.86 18.63 6.78
N THR A 153 3.00 18.55 7.45
CA THR A 153 4.26 18.17 6.82
C THR A 153 4.21 16.73 6.32
N GLU A 154 4.88 16.43 5.23
CA GLU A 154 5.01 15.05 4.73
C GLU A 154 5.78 14.19 5.73
N SER A 155 5.49 12.89 5.74
CA SER A 155 6.24 11.94 6.56
C SER A 155 7.54 11.59 5.84
N ARG A 156 8.59 11.36 6.61
CA ARG A 156 9.90 11.05 6.07
C ARG A 156 9.97 9.56 5.69
N PRO A 157 10.24 9.21 4.43
CA PRO A 157 10.48 7.82 4.05
C PRO A 157 11.78 7.31 4.67
N ASP A 158 11.83 6.02 4.98
CA ASP A 158 12.98 5.38 5.61
C ASP A 158 14.16 5.24 4.64
N LEU A 159 13.87 5.09 3.35
CA LEU A 159 14.85 5.08 2.28
C LEU A 159 14.24 5.58 0.96
N VAL A 160 15.01 6.34 0.19
CA VAL A 160 14.62 6.84 -1.14
C VAL A 160 15.45 6.14 -2.22
N LEU A 161 14.79 5.52 -3.20
CA LEU A 161 15.44 4.87 -4.32
C LEU A 161 15.44 5.83 -5.51
N THR A 162 16.64 6.21 -5.93
CA THR A 162 16.87 7.14 -7.04
C THR A 162 17.35 6.39 -8.27
N GLY A 163 17.01 6.88 -9.47
CA GLY A 163 17.52 6.32 -10.71
C GLY A 163 16.67 6.66 -11.94
N HIS A 164 15.36 6.80 -11.78
CA HIS A 164 14.51 7.26 -12.88
C HIS A 164 14.76 8.74 -13.20
N GLN A 165 14.55 9.08 -14.46
CA GLN A 165 14.66 10.46 -14.97
C GLN A 165 13.29 11.13 -15.13
N GLU A 166 12.23 10.33 -15.22
CA GLU A 166 10.83 10.75 -15.31
C GLU A 166 9.99 9.97 -14.31
N ASN A 167 8.70 10.30 -14.19
CA ASN A 167 7.82 9.66 -13.21
C ASN A 167 7.75 8.14 -13.41
N ALA A 168 7.92 7.41 -12.29
CA ALA A 168 7.74 5.98 -12.21
C ALA A 168 6.39 5.68 -11.53
N GLU A 169 5.30 5.78 -12.30
CA GLU A 169 3.96 5.86 -11.71
C GLU A 169 3.45 4.49 -11.26
N PHE A 170 3.53 3.47 -12.11
CA PHE A 170 2.85 2.20 -11.82
C PHE A 170 3.78 1.00 -11.72
N ALA A 171 4.80 0.81 -12.54
CA ALA A 171 5.54 -0.44 -12.53
C ALA A 171 6.40 -0.63 -11.27
N LEU A 172 5.95 -1.42 -10.29
CA LEU A 172 6.70 -1.73 -9.05
C LEU A 172 6.56 -3.20 -8.64
N SER A 173 7.69 -3.81 -8.31
CA SER A 173 7.78 -5.20 -7.82
C SER A 173 8.84 -5.36 -6.74
N MET A 174 8.55 -6.19 -5.75
CA MET A 174 9.49 -6.61 -4.70
C MET A 174 9.88 -8.06 -4.95
N CYS A 175 11.17 -8.37 -4.90
CA CYS A 175 11.64 -9.73 -5.15
C CYS A 175 11.18 -10.67 -4.02
N PRO A 176 10.62 -11.86 -4.33
CA PRO A 176 10.13 -12.79 -3.31
C PRO A 176 11.21 -13.45 -2.44
N THR A 177 12.46 -13.50 -2.91
CA THR A 177 13.55 -14.27 -2.26
C THR A 177 14.67 -13.41 -1.73
N GLU A 178 14.89 -12.23 -2.31
CA GLU A 178 15.96 -11.30 -1.93
C GLU A 178 15.39 -9.88 -1.75
N PRO A 179 16.02 -9.00 -0.96
CA PRO A 179 15.55 -7.63 -0.75
C PRO A 179 15.92 -6.72 -1.93
N PHE A 180 15.39 -7.08 -3.10
CA PHE A 180 15.52 -6.33 -4.33
C PHE A 180 14.18 -5.67 -4.69
N VAL A 181 14.30 -4.46 -5.24
CA VAL A 181 13.18 -3.66 -5.70
C VAL A 181 13.37 -3.43 -7.19
N LEU A 182 12.32 -3.62 -7.97
CA LEU A 182 12.31 -3.39 -9.42
C LEU A 182 11.22 -2.40 -9.74
N SER A 183 11.57 -1.41 -10.56
CA SER A 183 10.64 -0.39 -11.03
C SER A 183 10.76 -0.20 -12.53
N GLY A 184 9.69 0.29 -13.14
CA GLY A 184 9.66 0.85 -14.49
C GLY A 184 9.06 2.25 -14.50
N GLY A 185 9.46 3.07 -15.47
CA GLY A 185 9.02 4.47 -15.57
C GLY A 185 8.75 4.95 -17.00
N LYS A 186 8.32 6.22 -17.09
CA LYS A 186 8.11 6.95 -18.36
C LYS A 186 9.39 7.20 -19.14
N ASP A 187 10.51 7.18 -18.44
CA ASP A 187 11.86 7.22 -19.00
C ASP A 187 12.24 5.94 -19.76
N LYS A 188 11.33 4.95 -19.82
CA LYS A 188 11.49 3.68 -20.55
C LYS A 188 12.57 2.79 -19.96
N LEU A 189 12.98 3.08 -18.73
CA LEU A 189 13.98 2.31 -18.01
C LEU A 189 13.29 1.30 -17.10
N VAL A 190 13.93 0.15 -16.93
CA VAL A 190 13.68 -0.72 -15.79
C VAL A 190 14.85 -0.58 -14.83
N VAL A 191 14.57 -0.22 -13.58
CA VAL A 191 15.60 0.07 -12.58
C VAL A 191 15.51 -0.93 -11.44
N LEU A 192 16.65 -1.49 -11.09
CA LEU A 192 16.82 -2.47 -10.02
C LEU A 192 17.62 -1.85 -8.88
N TRP A 193 17.13 -1.99 -7.65
CA TRP A 193 17.85 -1.62 -6.43
C TRP A 193 18.01 -2.81 -5.49
N SER A 194 19.03 -2.74 -4.65
CA SER A 194 19.18 -3.63 -3.50
C SER A 194 19.02 -2.82 -2.22
N ILE A 195 18.04 -3.21 -1.38
CA ILE A 195 17.81 -2.60 -0.07
C ILE A 195 18.38 -3.47 1.08
N GLN A 196 19.22 -4.46 0.76
CA GLN A 196 19.81 -5.39 1.72
C GLN A 196 20.47 -4.68 2.91
N ASP A 197 21.26 -3.62 2.66
CA ASP A 197 21.99 -2.91 3.72
C ASP A 197 21.04 -2.23 4.71
N HIS A 198 19.93 -1.68 4.19
CA HIS A 198 18.89 -1.09 5.02
C HIS A 198 18.20 -2.15 5.89
N ILE A 199 17.84 -3.30 5.31
CA ILE A 199 17.23 -4.41 6.04
C ILE A 199 18.17 -4.95 7.13
N SER A 200 19.46 -5.11 6.82
CA SER A 200 20.46 -5.57 7.79
C SER A 200 20.63 -4.58 8.95
N THR A 201 20.56 -3.27 8.66
CA THR A 201 20.65 -2.22 9.68
C THR A 201 19.45 -2.27 10.63
N LEU A 202 18.23 -2.40 10.11
CA LEU A 202 17.01 -2.54 10.92
C LEU A 202 17.04 -3.80 11.81
N ALA A 203 17.54 -4.92 11.28
CA ALA A 203 17.66 -6.14 12.07
C ALA A 203 18.65 -5.98 13.25
N SER A 204 19.71 -5.16 13.07
CA SER A 204 20.69 -4.90 14.12
C SER A 204 20.17 -3.96 15.21
N SER A 205 19.32 -2.99 14.87
CA SER A 205 18.68 -2.11 15.86
C SER A 205 17.66 -2.86 16.71
N ASP A 206 16.86 -3.74 16.10
CA ASP A 206 15.89 -4.57 16.82
C ASP A 206 16.57 -5.51 17.83
N ALA A 207 17.82 -5.95 17.56
CA ALA A 207 18.58 -6.81 18.47
C ALA A 207 19.25 -6.06 19.64
N ALA A 208 19.39 -4.73 19.54
CA ALA A 208 20.09 -3.90 20.52
C ALA A 208 19.14 -3.27 21.57
N ASP A 209 17.83 -3.47 21.44
CA ASP A 209 16.81 -2.83 22.27
C ASP A 209 16.61 -3.55 23.63
N ALA A 210 17.61 -3.39 24.51
CA ALA A 210 17.44 -3.49 25.96
C ALA A 210 17.11 -2.09 26.50
N PRO A 211 16.29 -1.95 27.56
CA PRO A 211 15.65 -0.69 27.89
C PRO A 211 16.69 0.41 28.19
N LYS A 212 16.77 1.39 27.29
CA LYS A 212 17.43 2.68 27.54
C LYS A 212 16.36 3.75 27.65
N GLU A 213 16.51 4.59 28.67
CA GLU A 213 15.62 5.69 29.00
C GLU A 213 15.39 6.60 27.79
N GLU A 214 14.15 7.08 27.66
CA GLU A 214 13.71 8.01 26.61
C GLU A 214 14.48 9.35 26.68
N GLU A 215 15.63 9.41 26.00
CA GLU A 215 16.21 10.70 25.64
C GLU A 215 15.45 11.27 24.45
N LYS A 216 14.74 12.38 24.69
CA LYS A 216 14.17 13.23 23.64
C LYS A 216 15.31 13.82 22.79
N GLU A 217 15.78 13.07 21.80
CA GLU A 217 16.57 13.64 20.72
C GLU A 217 15.69 14.63 19.93
N LYS A 218 16.14 15.89 19.89
CA LYS A 218 15.61 16.88 18.96
C LYS A 218 15.91 16.37 17.55
N GLU A 219 14.88 16.02 16.79
CA GLU A 219 14.98 15.71 15.36
C GLU A 219 15.67 16.87 14.64
N LYS A 220 16.97 16.72 14.37
CA LYS A 220 17.60 17.42 13.25
C LYS A 220 16.95 16.84 12.00
N VAL A 221 16.23 17.67 11.25
CA VAL A 221 15.69 17.32 9.94
C VAL A 221 16.87 16.96 9.05
N SER A 222 17.17 15.67 8.98
CA SER A 222 18.16 15.10 8.08
C SER A 222 17.39 14.44 6.94
N ASP A 223 17.83 14.67 5.71
CA ASP A 223 17.21 14.06 4.53
C ASP A 223 17.19 12.53 4.66
N SER A 224 16.15 11.89 4.12
CA SER A 224 16.12 10.43 4.01
C SER A 224 17.36 9.91 3.27
N PRO A 225 17.96 8.78 3.71
CA PRO A 225 19.05 8.19 2.98
C PRO A 225 18.59 7.83 1.56
N LYS A 226 19.49 7.98 0.60
CA LYS A 226 19.22 7.72 -0.82
C LYS A 226 20.12 6.60 -1.30
N ILE A 227 19.58 5.68 -2.09
CA ILE A 227 20.38 4.71 -2.84
C ILE A 227 20.19 4.86 -4.34
N ALA A 228 21.28 4.68 -5.08
CA ALA A 228 21.29 4.68 -6.53
C ALA A 228 20.94 3.30 -7.07
N ALA A 229 20.56 3.25 -8.35
CA ALA A 229 20.32 2.01 -9.07
C ALA A 229 21.50 1.03 -8.94
N ARG A 230 21.18 -0.22 -8.61
CA ARG A 230 22.10 -1.36 -8.72
C ARG A 230 22.27 -1.80 -10.17
N GLY A 231 21.20 -1.70 -10.96
CA GLY A 231 21.20 -1.98 -12.39
C GLY A 231 20.11 -1.17 -13.08
N VAL A 232 20.39 -0.77 -14.31
CA VAL A 232 19.45 -0.08 -15.19
C VAL A 232 19.39 -0.89 -16.47
N PHE A 233 18.18 -1.28 -16.87
CA PHE A 233 17.94 -2.02 -18.10
C PHE A 233 17.25 -1.10 -19.10
N GLU A 234 17.80 -1.07 -20.31
CA GLU A 234 17.37 -0.24 -21.42
C GLU A 234 16.82 -1.12 -22.54
N GLY A 235 16.05 -0.52 -23.46
CA GLY A 235 15.56 -1.18 -24.67
C GLY A 235 14.04 -1.14 -24.88
N HIS A 236 13.28 -0.56 -23.94
CA HIS A 236 11.87 -0.28 -24.17
C HIS A 236 11.70 0.98 -25.02
N ASP A 237 10.77 0.93 -25.99
CA ASP A 237 10.47 2.05 -26.88
C ASP A 237 9.40 3.01 -26.30
N ASP A 238 8.71 2.59 -25.24
CA ASP A 238 7.63 3.31 -24.57
C ASP A 238 7.68 3.10 -23.03
N THR A 239 6.78 3.76 -22.31
CA THR A 239 6.62 3.71 -20.85
C THR A 239 6.54 2.27 -20.36
N VAL A 240 7.30 1.97 -19.30
CA VAL A 240 7.22 0.67 -18.64
C VAL A 240 6.10 0.71 -17.60
N GLU A 241 4.96 0.09 -17.92
CA GLU A 241 3.73 0.11 -17.11
C GLU A 241 3.65 -1.01 -16.06
N ASP A 242 4.41 -2.10 -16.25
CA ASP A 242 4.49 -3.18 -15.26
C ASP A 242 5.85 -3.89 -15.26
N VAL A 243 6.22 -4.41 -14.10
CA VAL A 243 7.43 -5.20 -13.89
C VAL A 243 7.16 -6.33 -12.91
N GLN A 244 7.82 -7.47 -13.11
CA GLN A 244 7.65 -8.63 -12.24
C GLN A 244 8.93 -9.45 -12.11
N PHE A 245 9.25 -9.82 -10.86
CA PHE A 245 10.23 -10.87 -10.60
C PHE A 245 9.62 -12.25 -10.84
N CYS A 246 10.33 -13.11 -11.58
CA CYS A 246 9.98 -14.52 -11.79
C CYS A 246 8.50 -14.74 -12.22
N PRO A 247 8.07 -14.24 -13.39
CA PRO A 247 6.66 -14.26 -13.81
C PRO A 247 6.05 -15.66 -13.98
N SER A 248 6.87 -16.73 -13.98
CA SER A 248 6.44 -18.10 -14.20
C SER A 248 6.14 -18.91 -12.92
N ARG A 249 5.98 -18.25 -11.76
CA ARG A 249 5.58 -18.90 -10.49
C ARG A 249 4.17 -18.50 -10.07
#